data_AF-A0AAP6N0H2-F1
#
_entry.id   AF-A0AAP6N0H2-F1
#
_cell.length_a   1.000
_cell.length_b   1.000
_cell.length_c   1.000
_cell.angle_alpha   90.00
_cell.angle_beta   90.00
_cell.angle_gamma   90.00
#
_symmetry.space_group_name_H-M   'P 1'
#
loop_
_entity.id
_entity.type
_entity.pdbx_description
1 polymer ?
#
loop_
_entity_poly.entity_id
_entity_poly.type
_entity_poly.pdbx_seq_one_letter_code
_entity_poly.pdbx_strand_id
1 'polypeptide(L)'
;LTTGVYYAALLDAVTGCESSIRLEVTISVTDPGTPTTTDTTQDFCLVNAPTFASIQTNETNVVWYNAAAGGTAIPAATALTTGVYYASLLDAVTGCESNVRLEVTISVTDPATPTTTDTTQDFCLVNAPTFASIQTNETN
;
A
#
# COMPACT_ATOMS: atom_id res chain seq x y z
N LEU A 1 -6.76 -14.51 24.06
CA LEU A 1 -7.81 -13.74 24.79
C LEU A 1 -8.91 -13.49 23.79
N THR A 2 -10.17 -13.74 24.15
CA THR A 2 -11.30 -13.54 23.23
C THR A 2 -12.14 -12.37 23.73
N THR A 3 -12.91 -11.75 22.85
CA THR A 3 -13.92 -10.77 23.29
C THR A 3 -14.85 -11.42 24.31
N GLY A 4 -15.08 -10.76 25.44
CA GLY A 4 -15.90 -11.29 26.50
C GLY A 4 -15.73 -10.58 27.83
N VAL A 5 -16.52 -11.02 28.79
CA VAL A 5 -16.47 -10.52 30.16
C VAL A 5 -15.62 -11.46 31.00
N TYR A 6 -14.60 -10.90 31.62
CA TYR A 6 -13.67 -11.57 32.51
C TYR A 6 -13.84 -11.04 33.93
N TYR A 7 -13.45 -11.83 34.92
CA TYR A 7 -13.59 -11.47 36.32
C TYR A 7 -12.25 -11.63 37.03
N ALA A 8 -11.73 -10.55 37.60
CA ALA A 8 -10.51 -10.55 38.40
C ALA A 8 -10.84 -10.61 39.90
N ALA A 9 -10.06 -11.39 40.64
CA ALA A 9 -10.09 -11.44 42.10
C ALA A 9 -8.67 -11.18 42.65
N LEU A 10 -8.58 -10.57 43.82
CA LEU A 10 -7.31 -10.45 44.52
C LEU A 10 -7.08 -11.72 45.34
N LEU A 11 -5.91 -12.32 45.19
CA LEU A 11 -5.47 -13.47 45.99
C LEU A 11 -4.41 -13.00 46.99
N ASP A 12 -4.67 -13.18 48.28
CA ASP A 12 -3.66 -12.97 49.31
C ASP A 12 -2.66 -14.14 49.29
N ALA A 13 -1.40 -13.85 48.97
CA ALA A 13 -0.38 -14.89 48.77
C ALA A 13 0.08 -15.59 50.07
N VAL A 14 -0.22 -15.01 51.24
CA VAL A 14 0.19 -15.56 52.55
C VAL A 14 -0.89 -16.46 53.13
N THR A 15 -2.15 -16.06 52.97
CA THR A 15 -3.33 -16.74 53.54
C THR A 15 -4.07 -17.60 52.52
N GLY A 16 -3.88 -17.37 51.22
CA GLY A 16 -4.60 -18.06 50.15
C GLY A 16 -6.05 -17.62 49.98
N CYS A 17 -6.49 -16.58 50.67
CA CYS A 17 -7.87 -16.08 50.56
C CYS A 17 -8.06 -15.22 49.30
N GLU A 18 -9.17 -15.43 48.58
CA GLU A 18 -9.61 -14.58 47.47
C GLU A 18 -10.62 -13.51 47.91
N SER A 19 -10.67 -12.38 47.21
CA SER A 19 -11.68 -11.34 47.43
C SER A 19 -13.11 -11.84 47.17
N SER A 20 -14.06 -11.45 48.03
CA SER A 20 -15.47 -11.86 47.92
C SER A 20 -16.22 -11.20 46.76
N ILE A 21 -15.76 -10.02 46.33
CA ILE A 21 -16.24 -9.32 45.13
C ILE A 21 -15.20 -9.54 44.03
N ARG A 22 -15.68 -9.86 42.83
CA ARG A 22 -14.86 -9.94 41.62
C ARG A 22 -15.05 -8.66 40.80
N LEU A 23 -13.96 -8.11 40.30
CA LEU A 23 -14.00 -7.00 39.35
C LEU A 23 -14.35 -7.56 37.98
N GLU A 24 -15.46 -7.10 37.42
CA GLU A 24 -15.82 -7.37 36.03
C GLU A 24 -14.94 -6.52 35.09
N VAL A 25 -14.35 -7.18 34.08
CA VAL A 25 -13.50 -6.57 33.06
C VAL A 25 -14.00 -7.02 31.69
N THR A 26 -14.51 -6.07 30.89
CA THR A 26 -14.88 -6.35 29.51
C THR A 26 -13.66 -6.23 28.61
N ILE A 27 -13.39 -7.26 27.83
CA ILE A 27 -12.29 -7.32 26.86
C ILE A 27 -12.90 -7.33 25.46
N SER A 28 -12.40 -6.47 24.58
CA SER A 28 -12.76 -6.43 23.16
C SER A 28 -11.52 -6.71 22.32
N VAL A 29 -11.64 -7.66 21.39
CA VAL A 29 -10.63 -8.00 20.39
C VAL A 29 -11.27 -7.84 19.02
N THR A 30 -10.74 -6.93 18.21
CA THR A 30 -11.28 -6.56 16.89
C THR A 30 -10.19 -6.68 15.82
N ASP A 31 -10.59 -7.11 14.63
CA ASP A 31 -9.77 -7.10 13.41
C ASP A 31 -10.41 -6.12 12.43
N PRO A 32 -9.70 -5.06 11.97
CA PRO A 32 -10.23 -4.14 10.97
C PRO A 32 -10.55 -4.83 9.63
N GLY A 33 -10.03 -6.04 9.40
CA GLY A 33 -10.14 -6.77 8.14
C GLY A 33 -8.99 -6.43 7.19
N THR A 34 -8.81 -7.23 6.15
CA THR A 34 -7.77 -7.00 5.12
C THR A 34 -8.20 -5.90 4.15
N PRO A 35 -7.30 -4.97 3.77
CA PRO A 35 -7.60 -4.02 2.70
C PRO A 35 -7.97 -4.71 1.40
N THR A 36 -8.66 -4.00 0.52
CA THR A 36 -9.02 -4.50 -0.81
C THR A 36 -8.61 -3.53 -1.91
N THR A 37 -8.44 -4.05 -3.13
CA THR A 37 -8.19 -3.26 -4.33
C THR A 37 -8.84 -3.96 -5.53
N THR A 38 -9.16 -3.21 -6.56
CA THR A 38 -9.60 -3.78 -7.85
C THR A 38 -8.42 -4.16 -8.75
N ASP A 39 -7.21 -3.69 -8.41
CA ASP A 39 -5.99 -3.93 -9.18
C ASP A 39 -4.81 -4.27 -8.26
N THR A 40 -4.44 -5.55 -8.25
CA THR A 40 -3.31 -6.08 -7.47
C THR A 40 -1.97 -5.89 -8.19
N THR A 41 -1.96 -5.33 -9.40
CA THR A 41 -0.78 -5.12 -10.25
C THR A 41 -0.81 -3.71 -10.82
N GLN A 42 -0.28 -2.73 -10.10
CA GLN A 42 -0.42 -1.32 -10.47
C GLN A 42 0.83 -0.79 -11.15
N ASP A 43 0.63 -0.22 -12.34
CA ASP A 43 1.67 0.39 -13.16
C ASP A 43 1.72 1.92 -12.97
N PHE A 44 2.93 2.44 -12.85
CA PHE A 44 3.20 3.87 -12.72
C PHE A 44 4.34 4.32 -13.64
N CYS A 45 4.26 5.56 -14.11
CA CYS A 45 5.35 6.20 -14.86
C CYS A 45 6.31 6.91 -13.88
N LEU A 46 7.62 6.64 -14.01
CA LEU A 46 8.67 7.20 -13.16
C LEU A 46 8.65 8.74 -13.16
N VAL A 47 8.41 9.36 -14.32
CA VAL A 47 8.36 10.81 -14.49
C VAL A 47 7.29 11.50 -13.62
N ASN A 48 6.23 10.78 -13.24
CA ASN A 48 5.17 11.32 -12.39
C ASN A 48 5.55 11.34 -10.90
N ALA A 49 6.73 10.84 -10.54
CA ALA A 49 7.21 10.71 -9.16
C ALA A 49 6.15 10.10 -8.21
N PRO A 50 5.61 8.91 -8.52
CA PRO A 50 4.58 8.28 -7.71
C PRO A 50 5.08 7.94 -6.30
N THR A 51 4.20 7.95 -5.32
CA THR A 51 4.50 7.61 -3.91
C THR A 51 3.57 6.50 -3.40
N PHE A 52 3.78 5.98 -2.20
CA PHE A 52 2.87 5.02 -1.58
C PHE A 52 1.44 5.56 -1.41
N ALA A 53 1.26 6.87 -1.33
CA ALA A 53 -0.05 7.52 -1.37
C ALA A 53 -0.74 7.45 -2.74
N SER A 54 0.00 7.13 -3.81
CA SER A 54 -0.51 6.98 -5.17
C SER A 54 -1.14 5.61 -5.42
N ILE A 55 -0.89 4.61 -4.55
CA ILE A 55 -1.39 3.25 -4.74
C ILE A 55 -2.90 3.21 -4.49
N GLN A 56 -3.64 2.69 -5.46
CA GLN A 56 -5.09 2.55 -5.37
C GLN A 56 -5.48 1.41 -4.43
N THR A 57 -6.27 1.75 -3.42
CA THR A 57 -6.96 0.83 -2.52
C THR A 57 -8.41 1.28 -2.36
N ASN A 58 -9.27 0.41 -1.83
CA ASN A 58 -10.70 0.73 -1.65
C ASN A 58 -10.97 1.42 -0.31
N GLU A 59 -10.05 1.31 0.66
CA GLU A 59 -10.13 1.90 1.98
C GLU A 59 -9.13 3.05 2.15
N THR A 60 -9.37 3.98 3.09
CA THR A 60 -8.54 5.17 3.27
C THR A 60 -7.45 5.04 4.32
N ASN A 61 -7.60 4.12 5.28
CA ASN A 61 -6.69 4.00 6.43
C ASN A 61 -5.65 2.87 6.22
N VAL A 62 -5.02 2.88 5.04
CA VAL A 62 -4.06 1.84 4.65
C VAL A 62 -2.65 2.24 5.06
N VAL A 63 -1.95 1.30 5.71
CA VAL A 63 -0.52 1.37 6.04
C VAL A 63 0.21 0.32 5.21
N TRP A 64 1.31 0.70 4.60
CA TRP A 64 2.11 -0.16 3.72
C TRP A 64 3.31 -0.76 4.43
N TYR A 65 3.68 -1.97 4.02
CA TYR A 65 4.78 -2.76 4.58
C TYR A 65 5.59 -3.45 3.49
N ASN A 66 6.86 -3.73 3.79
CA ASN A 66 7.77 -4.46 2.90
C ASN A 66 7.71 -5.99 3.02
N ALA A 67 6.83 -6.53 3.88
CA ALA A 67 6.68 -7.97 4.10
C ALA A 67 5.24 -8.35 4.47
N ALA A 68 4.84 -9.59 4.17
CA ALA A 68 3.51 -10.13 4.47
C ALA A 68 3.20 -10.19 5.98
N ALA A 69 4.23 -10.38 6.81
CA ALA A 69 4.16 -10.36 8.26
C ALA A 69 5.42 -9.71 8.85
N GLY A 70 5.28 -8.96 9.94
CA GLY A 70 6.38 -8.17 10.49
C GLY A 70 6.84 -7.07 9.53
N GLY A 71 8.15 -6.93 9.33
CA GLY A 71 8.73 -5.94 8.43
C GLY A 71 8.68 -4.50 8.97
N THR A 72 8.86 -3.54 8.07
CA THR A 72 8.91 -2.11 8.37
C THR A 72 7.76 -1.39 7.69
N ALA A 73 7.06 -0.53 8.43
CA ALA A 73 6.04 0.34 7.87
C ALA A 73 6.67 1.37 6.92
N ILE A 74 6.02 1.60 5.79
CA ILE A 74 6.49 2.48 4.74
C ILE A 74 5.66 3.78 4.79
N PRO A 75 6.29 4.94 4.99
CA PRO A 75 5.60 6.23 4.97
C PRO A 75 4.89 6.48 3.63
N ALA A 76 3.70 7.08 3.68
CA ALA A 76 2.91 7.36 2.48
C ALA A 76 3.64 8.26 1.46
N ALA A 77 4.53 9.14 1.93
CA ALA A 77 5.33 10.04 1.09
C ALA A 77 6.57 9.39 0.46
N THR A 78 6.87 8.12 0.77
CA THR A 78 8.00 7.41 0.17
C THR A 78 7.73 7.20 -1.33
N ALA A 79 8.74 7.46 -2.17
CA ALA A 79 8.66 7.24 -3.61
C ALA A 79 8.47 5.74 -3.92
N LEU A 80 7.67 5.42 -4.94
CA LEU A 80 7.48 4.04 -5.37
C LEU A 80 8.72 3.53 -6.13
N THR A 81 9.00 2.25 -5.91
CA THR A 81 9.92 1.46 -6.73
C THR A 81 9.21 0.17 -7.14
N THR A 82 9.63 -0.42 -8.26
CA THR A 82 9.11 -1.73 -8.68
C THR A 82 9.36 -2.78 -7.60
N GLY A 83 8.33 -3.54 -7.24
CA GLY A 83 8.41 -4.55 -6.19
C GLY A 83 7.05 -5.04 -5.72
N VAL A 84 7.06 -5.90 -4.71
CA VAL A 84 5.85 -6.41 -4.05
C VAL A 84 5.74 -5.80 -2.67
N TYR A 85 4.58 -5.23 -2.35
CA TYR A 85 4.30 -4.56 -1.08
C TYR A 85 3.00 -5.05 -0.47
N TYR A 86 2.83 -4.80 0.82
CA TYR A 86 1.74 -5.37 1.60
C TYR A 86 0.98 -4.27 2.34
N ALA A 87 -0.33 -4.17 2.08
CA ALA A 87 -1.22 -3.20 2.69
C ALA A 87 -1.91 -3.80 3.93
N SER A 88 -2.01 -3.01 5.00
CA SER A 88 -2.74 -3.29 6.25
C SER A 88 -3.72 -2.15 6.53
N LEU A 89 -4.92 -2.44 7.02
CA LEU A 89 -5.81 -1.42 7.57
C LEU A 89 -5.39 -1.11 9.00
N LEU A 90 -5.37 0.17 9.34
CA LEU A 90 -5.21 0.66 10.70
C LEU A 90 -6.53 1.26 11.18
N ASP A 91 -7.12 0.66 12.22
CA ASP A 91 -8.28 1.22 12.89
C ASP A 91 -7.85 2.40 13.77
N ALA A 92 -8.36 3.59 13.44
CA ALA A 92 -7.95 4.83 14.09
C ALA A 92 -8.43 4.97 15.55
N VAL A 93 -9.41 4.17 15.98
CA VAL A 93 -9.99 4.22 17.33
C VAL A 93 -9.23 3.29 18.28
N THR A 94 -8.93 2.09 17.82
CA THR A 94 -8.32 1.01 18.61
C THR A 94 -6.81 0.91 18.40
N GLY A 95 -6.29 1.44 17.30
CA GLY A 95 -4.91 1.24 16.87
C GLY A 95 -4.62 -0.18 16.39
N CYS A 96 -5.65 -1.03 16.24
CA CYS A 96 -5.50 -2.38 15.72
C CYS A 96 -5.19 -2.37 14.23
N GLU A 97 -4.33 -3.29 13.80
CA GLU A 97 -4.04 -3.53 12.39
C GLU A 97 -4.68 -4.82 11.88
N SER A 98 -4.82 -4.94 10.57
CA SER A 98 -5.27 -6.17 9.91
C SER A 98 -4.44 -7.38 10.32
N ASN A 99 -5.11 -8.49 10.60
CA ASN A 99 -4.43 -9.77 10.85
C ASN A 99 -3.80 -10.36 9.57
N VAL A 100 -4.34 -10.04 8.39
CA VAL A 100 -3.82 -10.45 7.08
C VAL A 100 -3.63 -9.20 6.22
N ARG A 101 -2.48 -9.10 5.56
CA ARG A 101 -2.15 -8.00 4.65
C ARG A 101 -2.49 -8.34 3.20
N LEU A 102 -2.91 -7.34 2.44
CA LEU A 102 -3.15 -7.42 1.00
C LEU A 102 -1.82 -7.27 0.25
N GLU A 103 -1.46 -8.24 -0.60
CA GLU A 103 -0.30 -8.14 -1.49
C GLU A 103 -0.65 -7.31 -2.74
N VAL A 104 0.21 -6.35 -3.09
CA VAL A 104 0.11 -5.55 -4.32
C VAL A 104 1.48 -5.51 -4.99
N THR A 105 1.51 -5.86 -6.28
CA THR A 105 2.68 -5.73 -7.13
C THR A 105 2.68 -4.35 -7.77
N ILE A 106 3.81 -3.66 -7.64
CA ILE A 106 4.03 -2.32 -8.18
C ILE A 106 5.07 -2.39 -9.29
N SER A 107 4.77 -1.75 -10.40
CA SER A 107 5.65 -1.62 -11.57
C SER A 107 5.84 -0.14 -11.88
N VAL A 108 7.06 0.35 -11.68
CA VAL A 108 7.42 1.74 -12.02
C VAL A 108 8.33 1.71 -13.24
N THR A 109 7.87 2.29 -14.34
CA THR A 109 8.59 2.27 -15.62
C THR A 109 8.87 3.68 -16.13
N ASP A 110 9.99 3.84 -16.81
CA ASP A 110 10.31 5.04 -17.57
C ASP A 110 10.38 4.65 -19.05
N PRO A 111 9.49 5.15 -19.91
CA PRO A 111 9.58 4.90 -21.34
C PRO A 111 10.93 5.37 -21.89
N ALA A 112 11.48 4.62 -22.84
CA ALA A 112 12.69 5.04 -23.51
C ALA A 112 12.47 6.41 -24.18
N THR A 113 13.47 7.29 -24.10
CA THR A 113 13.46 8.55 -24.83
C THR A 113 13.48 8.25 -26.33
N PRO A 114 12.55 8.80 -27.14
CA PRO A 114 12.58 8.63 -28.59
C PRO A 114 13.89 9.13 -29.20
N THR A 115 14.36 8.45 -30.23
CA THR A 115 15.60 8.72 -30.95
C THR A 115 15.32 8.91 -32.43
N THR A 116 16.20 9.63 -33.10
CA THR A 116 16.21 9.72 -34.56
C THR A 116 17.65 9.62 -35.06
N THR A 117 17.86 8.92 -36.18
CA THR A 117 19.14 8.93 -36.89
C THR A 117 19.27 10.14 -37.82
N ASP A 118 18.14 10.80 -38.12
CA ASP A 118 18.08 12.03 -38.88
C ASP A 118 17.59 13.18 -37.98
N THR A 119 18.54 13.98 -37.50
CA THR A 119 18.26 15.14 -36.64
C THR A 119 17.85 16.38 -37.44
N THR A 120 17.91 16.33 -38.78
CA THR A 120 17.54 17.44 -39.68
C THR A 120 16.68 16.89 -40.81
N GLN A 121 15.38 16.76 -40.58
CA GLN A 121 14.45 16.20 -41.55
C GLN A 121 13.98 17.27 -42.54
N ASP A 122 14.33 17.09 -43.81
CA ASP A 122 13.97 17.98 -44.90
C ASP A 122 12.63 17.59 -45.53
N PHE A 123 11.72 18.56 -45.65
CA PHE A 123 10.42 18.36 -46.30
C PHE A 123 10.18 19.41 -47.41
N CYS A 124 9.61 18.97 -48.53
CA CYS A 124 9.20 19.87 -49.60
C CYS A 124 7.79 20.42 -49.37
N LEU A 125 7.60 21.74 -49.48
CA LEU A 125 6.29 22.39 -49.25
C LEU A 125 5.17 21.80 -50.11
N VAL A 126 5.46 21.43 -51.36
CA VAL A 126 4.50 20.82 -52.30
C VAL A 126 3.95 19.48 -51.82
N ASN A 127 4.69 18.78 -50.95
CA ASN A 127 4.27 17.49 -50.39
C ASN A 127 3.33 17.66 -49.18
N ALA A 128 3.06 18.91 -48.76
CA ALA A 128 2.21 19.24 -47.61
C ALA A 128 2.49 18.35 -46.38
N PRO A 129 3.74 18.33 -45.87
CA PRO A 129 4.10 17.49 -44.73
C PRO A 129 3.26 17.82 -43.50
N THR A 130 2.99 16.81 -42.67
CA THR A 130 2.25 16.95 -41.41
C THR A 130 3.10 16.46 -40.24
N PHE A 131 2.62 16.56 -39.01
CA PHE A 131 3.30 15.96 -37.85
C PHE A 131 3.55 14.46 -38.02
N ALA A 132 2.69 13.74 -38.75
CA ALA A 132 2.88 12.33 -39.06
C ALA A 132 4.02 12.07 -40.07
N SER A 133 4.55 13.11 -40.71
CA SER A 133 5.70 12.99 -41.62
C SER A 133 7.02 12.92 -40.87
N ILE A 134 7.07 13.32 -39.59
CA ILE A 134 8.26 13.25 -38.75
C ILE A 134 8.60 11.77 -38.51
N GLN A 135 9.84 11.40 -38.82
CA GLN A 135 10.38 10.07 -38.59
C GLN A 135 11.08 10.00 -37.24
N THR A 136 10.84 8.92 -36.51
CA THR A 136 11.59 8.51 -35.32
C THR A 136 12.08 7.07 -35.56
N ASN A 137 13.12 6.62 -34.84
CA ASN A 137 13.69 5.29 -35.07
C ASN A 137 12.90 4.17 -34.39
N GLU A 138 11.97 4.50 -33.50
CA GLU A 138 11.22 3.54 -32.70
C GLU A 138 10.13 2.85 -33.53
N THR A 139 10.01 1.53 -33.37
CA THR A 139 8.85 0.77 -33.84
C THR A 139 7.73 0.90 -32.80
N ASN A 140 6.61 1.49 -33.21
CA ASN A 140 5.36 1.47 -32.43
C ASN A 140 4.81 0.05 -32.26
#